data_AF-A0A0D0PD02-F1
#
_entry.id   AF-A0A0D0PD02-F1
#
_cell.length_a   1.000
_cell.length_b   1.000
_cell.length_c   1.000
_cell.angle_alpha   90.00
_cell.angle_beta   90.00
_cell.angle_gamma   90.00
#
_symmetry.space_group_name_H-M   'P 1'
#
loop_
_entity.id
_entity.type
_entity.pdbx_description
1 polymer ?
#
loop_
_entity_poly.entity_id
_entity_poly.type
_entity_poly.pdbx_seq_one_letter_code
_entity_poly.pdbx_strand_id
1 'polypeptide(L)'
;MRPHPALLRGAAVSLRATPNLPSRDFAATADFYARLGFETRFRSDGWMILGRGDVEVEFFHHPGLDPRSSWFSACLRTLDLDALYAEFRTAGLTDDSRAIPRLTPPVEQPRVPRYFALVDRDGSLWRCLQTA
;
A
#
# COMPACT_ATOMS: atom_id res chain seq x y z
N MET A 1 -51.86 -23.39 5.84
CA MET A 1 -50.78 -22.45 6.20
C MET A 1 -49.56 -23.30 6.56
N ARG A 2 -48.55 -23.40 5.68
CA ARG A 2 -47.29 -24.12 5.98
C ARG A 2 -46.24 -23.10 6.40
N PRO A 3 -45.41 -23.39 7.42
CA PRO A 3 -44.35 -22.47 7.82
C PRO A 3 -43.24 -22.46 6.75
N HIS A 4 -42.73 -21.27 6.44
CA HIS A 4 -41.60 -21.06 5.55
C HIS A 4 -40.32 -21.54 6.26
N PRO A 5 -39.45 -22.34 5.63
CA PRO A 5 -38.18 -22.70 6.27
C PRO A 5 -37.33 -21.45 6.41
N ALA A 6 -36.83 -21.23 7.63
CA ALA A 6 -35.77 -20.27 7.90
C ALA A 6 -34.52 -20.73 7.16
N LEU A 7 -34.15 -19.98 6.11
CA LEU A 7 -32.87 -20.15 5.43
C LEU A 7 -31.76 -19.82 6.43
N LEU A 8 -31.09 -20.88 6.92
CA LEU A 8 -29.77 -20.79 7.52
C LEU A 8 -28.84 -20.17 6.47
N ARG A 9 -28.55 -18.87 6.59
CA ARG A 9 -27.48 -18.23 5.82
C ARG A 9 -26.17 -18.85 6.29
N GLY A 10 -25.61 -19.76 5.50
CA GLY A 10 -24.23 -20.23 5.69
C GLY A 10 -23.30 -19.01 5.76
N ALA A 11 -22.29 -19.06 6.64
CA ALA A 11 -21.32 -17.98 6.79
C ALA A 11 -20.80 -17.57 5.40
N ALA A 12 -20.98 -16.30 5.04
CA ALA A 12 -20.54 -15.78 3.76
C ALA A 12 -19.02 -15.93 3.64
N VAL A 13 -18.55 -16.39 2.48
CA VAL A 13 -17.12 -16.46 2.18
C VAL A 13 -16.54 -15.04 2.28
N SER A 14 -15.55 -14.85 3.17
CA SER A 14 -14.81 -13.60 3.27
C SER A 14 -13.68 -13.61 2.23
N LEU A 15 -13.60 -12.56 1.43
CA LEU A 15 -12.59 -12.40 0.38
C LEU A 15 -11.81 -11.10 0.60
N ARG A 16 -10.56 -11.11 0.16
CA ARG A 16 -9.65 -9.97 0.23
C ARG A 16 -8.83 -9.88 -1.06
N ALA A 17 -8.54 -8.66 -1.48
CA ALA A 17 -7.58 -8.38 -2.54
C ALA A 17 -6.39 -7.61 -1.94
N THR A 18 -5.18 -8.02 -2.32
CA THR A 18 -3.92 -7.42 -1.91
C THR A 18 -3.13 -7.00 -3.15
N PRO A 19 -2.46 -5.84 -3.13
CA PRO A 19 -1.57 -5.46 -4.21
C PRO A 19 -0.33 -6.36 -4.23
N ASN A 20 0.17 -6.64 -5.44
CA ASN A 20 1.48 -7.26 -5.63
C ASN A 20 2.41 -6.22 -6.25
N LEU A 21 3.46 -5.83 -5.53
CA LEU A 21 4.44 -4.83 -5.96
C LEU A 21 5.82 -5.47 -6.21
N PRO A 22 6.62 -4.94 -7.13
CA PRO A 22 7.96 -5.48 -7.35
C PRO A 22 8.89 -5.06 -6.20
N SER A 23 9.87 -5.91 -5.90
CA SER A 23 10.99 -5.55 -5.05
C SER A 23 12.30 -6.03 -5.66
N ARG A 24 13.27 -5.13 -5.82
CA ARG A 24 14.62 -5.51 -6.27
C ARG A 24 15.43 -6.18 -5.17
N ASP A 25 15.18 -5.81 -3.92
CA ASP A 25 15.84 -6.35 -2.73
C ASP A 25 14.85 -6.35 -1.55
N PHE A 26 14.45 -7.54 -1.09
CA PHE A 26 13.47 -7.67 -0.02
C PHE A 26 13.93 -7.10 1.33
N ALA A 27 15.22 -7.17 1.67
CA ALA A 27 15.70 -6.62 2.93
C ALA A 27 15.59 -5.09 2.90
N ALA A 28 16.09 -4.47 1.84
CA ALA A 28 16.02 -3.03 1.69
C ALA A 28 14.57 -2.52 1.52
N THR A 29 13.66 -3.33 0.97
CA THR A 29 12.23 -3.04 0.93
C THR A 29 11.62 -3.12 2.32
N ALA A 30 11.86 -4.18 3.08
CA ALA A 30 11.37 -4.30 4.45
C ALA A 30 11.83 -3.12 5.33
N ASP A 31 13.12 -2.74 5.28
CA ASP A 31 13.67 -1.62 6.04
C ASP A 31 13.01 -0.27 5.68
N PHE A 32 12.69 -0.08 4.41
CA PHE A 32 11.99 1.12 3.95
C PHE A 32 10.56 1.20 4.50
N TYR A 33 9.80 0.11 4.35
CA TYR A 33 8.41 0.06 4.80
C TYR A 33 8.30 0.03 6.34
N ALA A 34 9.31 -0.46 7.05
CA ALA A 34 9.39 -0.39 8.51
C ALA A 34 9.37 1.06 9.03
N ARG A 35 10.03 2.00 8.35
CA ARG A 35 9.96 3.44 8.65
C ARG A 35 8.56 4.04 8.46
N LEU A 36 7.69 3.34 7.74
CA LEU A 36 6.30 3.72 7.48
C LEU A 36 5.32 2.92 8.37
N GLY A 37 5.83 2.15 9.34
CA GLY A 37 5.04 1.37 10.30
C GLY A 37 4.53 0.03 9.77
N PHE A 38 5.09 -0.49 8.67
CA PHE A 38 4.81 -1.84 8.21
C PHE A 38 5.78 -2.85 8.83
N GLU A 39 5.33 -4.08 8.95
CA GLU A 39 6.10 -5.19 9.50
C GLU A 39 6.12 -6.36 8.51
N THR A 40 7.22 -7.12 8.50
CA THR A 40 7.29 -8.36 7.72
C THR A 40 6.43 -9.43 8.38
N ARG A 41 5.40 -9.89 7.67
CA ARG A 41 4.52 -10.98 8.11
C ARG A 41 4.96 -12.34 7.57
N PHE A 42 5.56 -12.34 6.39
CA PHE A 42 6.07 -13.53 5.73
C PHE A 42 7.22 -13.14 4.80
N ARG A 43 8.22 -14.01 4.68
CA ARG A 43 9.29 -13.87 3.70
C ARG A 43 9.85 -15.22 3.28
N SER A 44 10.13 -15.34 1.99
CA SER A 44 10.84 -16.42 1.32
C SER A 44 11.79 -15.83 0.28
N ASP A 45 12.44 -16.68 -0.52
CA ASP A 45 13.35 -16.24 -1.58
C ASP A 45 12.62 -15.53 -2.74
N GLY A 46 11.37 -15.90 -3.02
CA GLY A 46 10.59 -15.38 -4.15
C GLY A 46 9.45 -14.44 -3.78
N TRP A 47 9.07 -14.39 -2.50
CA TRP A 47 7.86 -13.70 -2.04
C TRP A 47 8.03 -13.11 -0.65
N MET A 48 7.49 -11.92 -0.43
CA MET A 48 7.46 -11.26 0.87
C MET A 48 6.11 -10.60 1.10
N ILE A 49 5.57 -10.70 2.31
CA ILE A 49 4.33 -10.05 2.71
C ILE A 49 4.66 -9.06 3.82
N LEU A 50 4.33 -7.79 3.60
CA LEU A 50 4.37 -6.75 4.62
C LEU A 50 2.95 -6.36 5.02
N GLY A 51 2.75 -5.97 6.26
CA GLY A 51 1.45 -5.49 6.71
C GLY A 51 1.51 -4.43 7.80
N ARG A 52 0.40 -3.71 7.93
CA ARG A 52 0.21 -2.62 8.88
C ARG A 52 -1.26 -2.56 9.28
N GLY A 53 -1.60 -2.92 10.51
CA GLY A 53 -3.00 -3.10 10.92
C GLY A 53 -3.72 -4.15 10.06
N ASP A 54 -4.81 -3.78 9.41
CA ASP A 54 -5.56 -4.63 8.46
C ASP A 54 -5.07 -4.50 7.00
N VAL A 55 -4.07 -3.66 6.74
CA VAL A 55 -3.44 -3.50 5.42
C VAL A 55 -2.37 -4.57 5.22
N GLU A 56 -2.27 -5.05 3.98
CA GLU A 56 -1.21 -5.94 3.53
C GLU A 56 -0.82 -5.60 2.10
N VAL A 57 0.44 -5.83 1.81
CA VAL A 57 1.01 -5.76 0.47
C VAL A 57 2.00 -6.89 0.32
N GLU A 58 1.98 -7.49 -0.86
CA GLU A 58 2.85 -8.60 -1.19
C GLU A 58 3.87 -8.13 -2.23
N PHE A 59 5.09 -8.65 -2.12
CA PHE A 59 6.20 -8.32 -2.98
C PHE A 59 6.74 -9.56 -3.67
N PHE A 60 6.90 -9.46 -4.98
CA PHE A 60 7.62 -10.46 -5.77
C PHE A 60 9.03 -9.96 -6.09
N HIS A 61 9.98 -10.88 -6.17
CA HIS A 61 11.37 -10.55 -6.45
C HIS A 61 11.54 -10.15 -7.93
N HIS A 62 11.97 -8.90 -8.18
CA HIS A 62 12.18 -8.36 -9.52
C HIS A 62 13.52 -7.59 -9.60
N PRO A 63 14.66 -8.29 -9.62
CA PRO A 63 15.98 -7.65 -9.50
C PRO A 63 16.35 -6.74 -10.68
N GLY A 64 15.83 -7.02 -11.88
CA GLY A 64 16.10 -6.24 -13.10
C GLY A 64 15.18 -5.03 -13.33
N LEU A 65 14.32 -4.67 -12.38
CA LEU A 65 13.44 -3.52 -12.51
C LEU A 65 14.22 -2.21 -12.66
N ASP A 66 13.81 -1.34 -13.59
CA ASP A 66 14.18 0.07 -13.59
C ASP A 66 13.08 0.89 -12.88
N PRO A 67 13.35 1.48 -11.70
CA PRO A 67 12.36 2.27 -10.98
C PRO A 67 11.82 3.47 -11.77
N ARG A 68 12.60 4.02 -12.71
CA ARG A 68 12.19 5.20 -13.49
C ARG A 68 11.19 4.89 -14.59
N SER A 69 11.04 3.61 -14.96
CA SER A 69 10.06 3.13 -15.94
C SER A 69 8.96 2.27 -15.31
N SER A 70 8.85 2.25 -13.97
CA SER A 70 7.83 1.49 -13.24
C SER A 70 6.41 2.00 -13.51
N TRP A 71 5.49 1.07 -13.77
CA TRP A 71 4.04 1.33 -13.86
C TRP A 71 3.27 0.75 -12.66
N PHE A 72 3.97 0.13 -11.70
CA PHE A 72 3.35 -0.52 -10.56
C PHE A 72 2.77 0.53 -9.60
N SER A 73 1.54 0.31 -9.16
CA SER A 73 0.91 1.19 -8.20
C SER A 73 -0.13 0.47 -7.36
N ALA A 74 -0.39 1.02 -6.19
CA ALA A 74 -1.42 0.58 -5.27
C ALA A 74 -2.09 1.78 -4.60
N CYS A 75 -3.22 1.51 -3.94
CA CYS A 75 -3.95 2.51 -3.18
C CYS A 75 -3.95 2.12 -1.71
N LEU A 76 -3.59 3.06 -0.83
CA LEU A 76 -3.92 2.99 0.59
C LEU A 76 -5.14 3.87 0.81
N ARG A 77 -6.09 3.42 1.62
CA ARG A 77 -7.31 4.14 1.92
C ARG A 77 -7.40 4.35 3.42
N THR A 78 -7.64 5.59 3.82
CA THR A 78 -7.71 5.98 5.23
C THR A 78 -8.89 6.94 5.46
N LEU A 79 -9.45 6.94 6.66
CA LEU A 79 -10.40 7.95 7.12
C LEU A 79 -9.72 9.21 7.64
N ASP A 80 -8.40 9.18 7.85
CA ASP A 80 -7.61 10.33 8.28
C ASP A 80 -6.32 10.43 7.47
N LEU A 81 -6.41 11.16 6.36
CA LEU A 81 -5.28 11.36 5.44
C LEU A 81 -4.19 12.23 6.05
N ASP A 82 -4.57 13.22 6.86
CA ASP A 82 -3.62 14.16 7.45
C ASP A 82 -2.78 13.50 8.55
N ALA A 83 -3.41 12.67 9.40
CA ALA A 83 -2.68 11.84 10.37
C ALA A 83 -1.73 10.86 9.68
N LEU A 84 -2.20 10.13 8.67
CA LEU A 84 -1.36 9.19 7.93
C LEU A 84 -0.18 9.90 7.24
N TYR A 85 -0.42 11.08 6.65
CA TYR A 85 0.64 11.88 6.03
C TYR A 85 1.67 12.35 7.07
N ALA A 86 1.21 12.86 8.22
CA ALA A 86 2.09 13.31 9.29
C ALA A 86 3.01 12.18 9.80
N GLU A 87 2.47 10.97 9.95
CA GLU A 87 3.26 9.79 10.30
C GLU A 87 4.28 9.45 9.22
N PHE A 88 3.87 9.38 7.94
CA PHE A 88 4.78 9.07 6.84
C PHE A 88 5.88 10.12 6.67
N ARG A 89 5.63 11.38 7.02
CA ARG A 89 6.63 12.45 7.00
C ARG A 89 7.78 12.20 7.97
N THR A 90 7.56 11.47 9.05
CA THR A 90 8.63 11.10 10.00
C THR A 90 9.70 10.22 9.37
N ALA A 91 9.40 9.56 8.26
CA ALA A 91 10.39 8.83 7.47
C ALA A 91 11.40 9.78 6.80
N GLY A 92 11.24 11.10 6.79
CA GLY A 92 12.27 12.02 6.26
C GLY A 92 12.51 11.89 4.75
N LEU A 93 11.46 11.58 3.99
CA LEU A 93 11.51 11.54 2.53
C LEU A 93 11.43 12.95 1.94
N THR A 94 12.16 13.17 0.83
CA THR A 94 12.06 14.39 0.03
C THR A 94 10.71 14.49 -0.68
N ASP A 95 10.29 15.71 -1.01
CA ASP A 95 9.13 16.02 -1.85
C ASP A 95 9.50 16.39 -3.30
N ASP A 96 10.79 16.32 -3.67
CA ASP A 96 11.23 16.50 -5.07
C ASP A 96 10.54 15.48 -5.98
N SER A 97 9.77 16.00 -6.95
CA SER A 97 8.97 15.21 -7.88
C SER A 97 9.80 14.27 -8.78
N ARG A 98 11.11 14.49 -8.89
CA ARG A 98 12.04 13.65 -9.67
C ARG A 98 12.75 12.58 -8.83
N ALA A 99 12.62 12.63 -7.50
CA ALA A 99 13.30 11.70 -6.61
C ALA A 99 12.57 10.35 -6.50
N ILE A 100 13.34 9.29 -6.27
CA ILE A 100 12.87 7.95 -5.91
C ILE A 100 13.78 7.47 -4.77
N PRO A 101 13.27 7.19 -3.56
CA PRO A 101 11.89 7.37 -3.10
C PRO A 101 11.53 8.84 -2.83
N ARG A 102 10.24 9.15 -2.74
CA ARG A 102 9.73 10.49 -2.37
C ARG A 102 8.34 10.43 -1.73
N LEU A 103 7.98 11.49 -1.03
CA LEU A 103 6.64 11.70 -0.45
C LEU A 103 6.15 13.10 -0.82
N THR A 104 5.17 13.17 -1.72
CA THR A 104 4.57 14.44 -2.15
C THR A 104 3.34 14.77 -1.29
N PRO A 105 3.12 16.04 -0.92
CA PRO A 105 2.04 16.45 -0.02
C PRO A 105 0.63 16.14 -0.53
N PRO A 106 -0.38 16.16 0.34
CA PRO A 106 -1.78 16.02 -0.05
C PRO A 106 -2.18 17.02 -1.14
N VAL A 107 -2.89 16.53 -2.15
CA VAL A 107 -3.46 17.32 -3.24
C VAL A 107 -4.97 17.13 -3.29
N GLU A 108 -5.67 18.23 -3.58
CA GLU A 108 -7.08 18.24 -3.91
C GLU A 108 -7.25 18.33 -5.43
N GLN A 109 -8.12 17.50 -6.00
CA GLN A 109 -8.39 17.49 -7.42
C GLN A 109 -9.89 17.34 -7.68
N PRO A 110 -10.44 18.04 -8.68
CA PRO A 110 -11.84 17.84 -9.07
C PRO A 110 -12.09 16.38 -9.45
N ARG A 111 -13.14 15.78 -8.89
CA ARG A 111 -13.63 14.42 -9.21
C ARG A 111 -12.72 13.25 -8.81
N VAL A 112 -11.69 13.49 -7.99
CA VAL A 112 -10.83 12.44 -7.43
C VAL A 112 -10.78 12.62 -5.91
N PRO A 113 -10.77 11.54 -5.10
CA PRO A 113 -10.59 11.68 -3.66
C PRO A 113 -9.27 12.41 -3.35
N ARG A 114 -9.27 13.27 -2.32
CA ARG A 114 -8.05 13.90 -1.81
C ARG A 114 -7.01 12.82 -1.48
N TYR A 115 -5.75 13.03 -1.87
CA TYR A 115 -4.69 12.04 -1.63
C TYR A 115 -3.33 12.69 -1.49
N PHE A 116 -2.40 12.03 -0.79
CA PHE A 116 -0.97 12.26 -0.97
C PHE A 116 -0.35 11.07 -1.69
N ALA A 117 0.82 11.26 -2.29
CA ALA A 117 1.52 10.18 -2.99
C ALA A 117 2.87 9.86 -2.36
N LEU A 118 3.10 8.56 -2.17
CA LEU A 118 4.39 7.99 -1.84
C LEU A 118 4.91 7.26 -3.09
N VAL A 119 6.16 7.47 -3.44
CA VAL A 119 6.88 6.58 -4.37
C VAL A 119 7.96 5.88 -3.58
N ASP A 120 7.91 4.56 -3.56
CA ASP A 120 8.87 3.75 -2.83
C ASP A 120 10.22 3.66 -3.55
N ARG A 121 11.17 2.91 -2.97
CA ARG A 121 12.53 2.76 -3.50
C ARG A 121 12.57 2.14 -4.90
N ASP A 122 11.57 1.37 -5.27
CA ASP A 122 11.48 0.62 -6.52
C ASP A 122 10.54 1.29 -7.53
N GLY A 123 10.13 2.53 -7.26
CA GLY A 123 9.31 3.33 -8.16
C GLY A 123 7.83 2.97 -8.12
N SER A 124 7.40 2.12 -7.18
CA SER A 124 5.98 1.80 -7.02
C SER A 124 5.25 3.01 -6.44
N LEU A 125 4.16 3.40 -7.11
CA LEU A 125 3.34 4.53 -6.67
C LEU A 125 2.25 4.07 -5.70
N TRP A 126 2.26 4.64 -4.50
CA TRP A 126 1.17 4.56 -3.54
C TRP A 126 0.33 5.83 -3.58
N ARG A 127 -0.94 5.70 -3.96
CA ARG A 127 -1.93 6.77 -3.77
C ARG A 127 -2.60 6.55 -2.41
N CYS A 128 -2.27 7.38 -1.44
CA CYS A 128 -2.89 7.33 -0.12
C CYS A 128 -4.12 8.25 -0.17
N LEU A 129 -5.30 7.66 -0.24
CA LEU A 129 -6.57 8.33 -0.53
C LEU A 129 -7.40 8.49 0.75
N GLN A 130 -7.96 9.68 0.93
CA GLN A 130 -9.03 9.90 1.90
C GLN A 130 -10.27 9.12 1.44
N THR A 131 -10.82 8.32 2.35
CA THR A 131 -12.12 7.65 2.18
C THR A 131 -13.20 8.56 2.76
N ALA A 132 -14.35 8.58 2.10
CA ALA A 132 -15.53 9.32 2.53
C ALA A 132 -16.31 8.54 3.59
#